data_AF-A0A5E4D957-F1
#
_entry.id   AF-A0A5E4D957-F1
#
_cell.length_a   1.000
_cell.length_b   1.000
_cell.length_c   1.000
_cell.angle_alpha   90.00
_cell.angle_beta   90.00
_cell.angle_gamma   90.00
#
_symmetry.space_group_name_H-M   'P 1'
#
loop_
_entity.id
_entity.type
_entity.pdbx_description
1 polymer ?
#
loop_
_entity_poly.entity_id
_entity_poly.type
_entity_poly.pdbx_seq_one_letter_code
_entity_poly.pdbx_strand_id
1 'polypeptide(L)' 'SFLHSLSLLSWVGVFRKSKDHPWELINGSTFKLKVKESSDDQRNCAMLYSSELKSDSCESSNTYNCKHKL' A
#
# COMPACT_ATOMS: atom_id res chain seq x y z
N SER A 1 -7.33 19.21 -5.56
CA SER A 1 -6.40 18.45 -4.69
C SER A 1 -5.47 17.63 -5.56
N PHE A 2 -4.14 17.73 -5.37
CA PHE A 2 -3.09 17.11 -6.22
C PHE A 2 -3.16 15.58 -6.32
N LEU A 3 -3.80 14.92 -5.35
CA LEU A 3 -3.91 13.44 -5.33
C LEU A 3 -4.98 12.89 -6.28
N HIS A 4 -5.90 13.72 -6.79
CA HIS A 4 -7.00 13.25 -7.64
C HIS A 4 -6.58 12.98 -9.10
N SER A 5 -5.41 13.49 -9.52
CA SER A 5 -4.84 13.27 -10.86
C SER A 5 -3.80 12.15 -10.91
N LEU A 6 -3.40 11.61 -9.76
CA LEU A 6 -2.50 10.46 -9.70
C LEU A 6 -3.32 9.20 -10.01
N SER A 7 -2.71 8.25 -10.73
CA SER A 7 -3.32 6.96 -11.07
C SER A 7 -4.15 6.44 -9.90
N LEU A 8 -5.45 6.22 -10.14
CA LEU A 8 -6.42 5.74 -9.15
C LEU A 8 -5.97 4.42 -8.52
N LEU A 9 -5.04 3.72 -9.16
CA LEU A 9 -4.42 2.49 -8.74
C LEU A 9 -2.90 2.69 -8.65
N SER A 10 -2.30 2.65 -7.46
CA SER A 10 -0.83 2.65 -7.35
C SER A 10 -0.29 1.96 -6.11
N TRP A 11 0.86 1.32 -6.25
CA TRP A 11 1.65 0.87 -5.11
C TRP A 11 2.01 2.05 -4.21
N VAL A 12 1.95 1.80 -2.90
CA VAL A 12 2.48 2.70 -1.88
C VAL A 12 3.58 1.98 -1.11
N GLY A 13 4.52 2.72 -0.52
CA GLY A 13 5.63 2.17 0.25
C GLY A 13 5.21 1.65 1.64
N VAL A 14 4.18 0.81 1.69
CA VAL A 14 3.60 0.20 2.90
C VAL A 14 3.46 -1.31 2.67
N PHE A 15 3.98 -2.11 3.60
CA PHE A 15 4.00 -3.57 3.51
C PHE A 15 3.89 -4.20 4.90
N ARG A 16 3.70 -5.52 4.97
CA ARG A 16 3.85 -6.33 6.19
C ARG A 16 4.57 -7.63 5.84
N LYS A 17 5.13 -8.31 6.85
CA LYS A 17 5.85 -9.58 6.63
C LYS A 17 4.90 -10.78 6.47
N SER A 18 3.81 -10.77 7.22
CA SER A 18 2.70 -11.72 7.11
C SER A 18 1.43 -11.08 7.68
N LYS A 19 0.29 -11.76 7.58
CA LYS A 19 -1.02 -11.27 8.03
C LYS A 19 -1.05 -10.80 9.49
N ASP A 20 -0.29 -11.46 10.36
CA ASP A 20 -0.27 -11.16 11.80
C ASP A 20 0.73 -10.05 12.19
N HIS A 21 1.53 -9.58 11.23
CA HIS A 21 2.48 -8.49 11.46
C HIS A 21 1.83 -7.12 11.19
N PRO A 22 2.28 -6.08 11.90
CA PRO A 22 1.80 -4.73 11.65
C PRO A 22 2.22 -4.25 10.25
N TRP A 23 1.47 -3.29 9.72
CA TRP A 23 1.86 -2.56 8.53
C TRP A 23 3.03 -1.62 8.85
N GLU A 24 4.02 -1.63 7.97
CA GLU A 24 5.27 -0.88 8.08
C GLU A 24 5.47 -0.04 6.81
N LEU A 25 6.00 1.17 7.00
CA LEU A 25 6.53 1.99 5.92
C LEU A 25 7.90 1.43 5.50
N ILE A 26 8.33 1.68 4.26
CA ILE A 26 9.66 1.29 3.75
C ILE A 26 10.85 1.79 4.58
N ASN A 27 10.65 2.78 5.45
CA ASN A 27 11.66 3.30 6.38
C ASN A 27 11.66 2.58 7.75
N GLY A 28 10.88 1.52 7.92
CA GLY A 28 10.76 0.75 9.16
C GLY A 28 9.82 1.34 10.22
N SER A 29 9.21 2.50 9.96
CA SER A 29 8.22 3.06 10.90
C SER A 29 6.86 2.37 10.78
N THR A 30 6.13 2.25 11.89
CA THR A 30 4.78 1.69 11.90
C THR A 30 3.81 2.56 11.11
N PHE A 31 3.04 1.94 10.23
CA PHE A 31 1.97 2.57 9.49
C PHE A 31 0.64 2.42 10.22
N LYS A 32 -0.07 3.53 10.45
CA LYS A 32 -1.26 3.57 11.32
C LYS A 32 -2.60 3.66 10.59
N LEU A 33 -2.60 3.95 9.28
CA LEU A 33 -3.86 4.07 8.54
C LEU A 33 -4.41 2.68 8.23
N LYS A 34 -5.74 2.58 8.18
CA LYS A 34 -6.43 1.34 7.87
C LYS A 34 -6.14 0.91 6.44
N VAL A 35 -5.61 -0.30 6.28
CA VAL A 35 -5.53 -1.00 4.99
C VAL A 35 -6.68 -2.00 4.94
N LYS A 36 -7.45 -2.01 3.85
CA LYS A 36 -8.52 -2.98 3.66
C LYS A 36 -7.92 -4.35 3.40
N GLU A 37 -8.22 -5.27 4.31
CA GLU A 37 -7.77 -6.66 4.24
C GLU A 37 -8.48 -7.43 3.12
N SER A 38 -7.76 -8.36 2.51
CA SER A 38 -8.32 -9.40 1.65
C SER A 38 -8.56 -10.68 2.45
N SER A 39 -9.42 -11.55 1.91
CA SER A 39 -9.60 -12.91 2.43
C SER A 39 -8.39 -13.81 2.22
N ASP A 40 -7.49 -13.43 1.32
CA ASP A 40 -6.26 -14.15 0.98
C ASP A 40 -5.10 -13.69 1.89
N ASP A 41 -4.41 -14.67 2.48
CA ASP A 41 -3.37 -14.47 3.49
C ASP A 41 -2.03 -14.01 2.88
N GLN A 42 -1.88 -14.06 1.56
CA GLN A 42 -0.63 -13.69 0.87
C GLN A 42 -0.59 -12.23 0.40
N ARG A 43 -1.60 -11.42 0.75
CA ARG A 43 -1.68 -10.02 0.34
C ARG A 43 -1.04 -9.10 1.37
N ASN A 44 0.27 -8.96 1.23
CA ASN A 44 1.13 -8.29 2.21
C ASN A 44 1.67 -6.94 1.74
N CYS A 45 1.29 -6.48 0.54
CA CYS A 45 1.66 -5.19 0.00
C CYS A 45 0.43 -4.28 -0.09
N ALA A 46 0.57 -3.00 0.24
CA ALA A 46 -0.54 -2.06 0.20
C ALA A 46 -0.53 -1.23 -1.09
N MET A 47 -1.70 -1.03 -1.66
CA MET A 47 -1.94 -0.20 -2.83
C MET A 47 -3.04 0.82 -2.55
N LEU A 48 -2.94 1.99 -3.18
CA LEU A 48 -4.00 2.98 -3.25
C LEU A 48 -4.94 2.59 -4.39
N TYR A 49 -6.23 2.47 -4.10
CA TYR A 49 -7.32 2.22 -5.05
C TYR A 49 -8.47 3.19 -4.79
N SER A 50 -8.76 4.09 -5.72
CA SER A 50 -9.87 5.04 -5.61
C SER A 50 -9.90 5.80 -4.27
N SER A 51 -8.74 6.26 -3.81
CA SER A 51 -8.51 6.95 -2.52
C SER A 51 -8.55 6.08 -1.26
N GLU A 52 -8.70 4.75 -1.39
CA GLU A 52 -8.62 3.80 -0.28
C GLU A 52 -7.32 2.99 -0.33
N LEU A 53 -6.85 2.55 0.83
CA LEU A 53 -5.75 1.59 0.90
C LEU A 53 -6.29 0.17 0.93
N LYS A 54 -5.75 -0.71 0.08
CA LYS A 54 -6.09 -2.12 0.00
C LYS A 54 -4.84 -2.98 0.03
N SER A 55 -4.97 -4.19 0.56
CA SER A 55 -3.95 -5.23 0.47
C SER A 55 -4.03 -5.93 -0.89
N ASP A 56 -2.87 -6.16 -1.50
CA ASP A 56 -2.73 -6.93 -2.72
C ASP A 56 -1.52 -7.88 -2.63
N SER A 57 -1.46 -8.88 -3.52
CA SER A 57 -0.28 -9.74 -3.66
C SER A 57 0.93 -8.89 -4.03
N CYS A 58 2.05 -9.09 -3.33
CA CYS A 58 3.30 -8.39 -3.63
C CYS A 58 3.86 -8.73 -5.03
N GLU A 59 3.40 -9.82 -5.63
CA GLU A 59 3.80 -10.25 -6.97
C GLU A 59 2.91 -9.65 -8.07
N SER A 60 1.82 -8.95 -7.71
CA SER A 60 0.95 -8.28 -8.66
C SER A 60 1.66 -7.14 -9.39
N SER A 61 1.44 -7.05 -10.71
CA SER A 61 1.92 -5.92 -11.51
C SER A 61 0.96 -4.73 -11.37
N ASN A 62 1.28 -3.78 -10.51
CA ASN A 62 0.55 -2.51 -10.38
C ASN A 62 1.46 -1.31 -10.72
N THR A 63 0.85 -0.22 -11.16
CA THR A 63 1.55 1.07 -11.36
C THR A 63 2.05 1.62 -10.03
N TYR A 64 3.08 2.47 -10.05
CA TYR A 64 3.61 3.11 -8.85
C TYR A 64 4.00 4.56 -9.15
N ASN A 65 3.95 5.40 -8.12
CA ASN A 65 4.39 6.79 -8.20
C ASN A 65 5.50 7.01 -7.16
N CYS A 66 6.62 7.61 -7.59
CA CYS A 66 7.70 7.96 -6.69
C CYS A 66 7.41 9.31 -6.02
N LYS A 67 7.65 9.41 -4.70
CA LYS A 67 7.61 10.67 -3.96
C LYS A 67 9.02 11.10 -3.61
N HIS A 68 9.42 12.28 -4.07
CA HIS A 68 10.67 12.89 -3.66
C HIS A 68 10.52 13.53 -2.25
N LYS A 69 11.54 13.41 -1.41
CA LYS A 69 11.61 14.21 -0.17
C LYS A 69 11.98 15.65 -0.56
N LEU A 70 11.28 16.62 0.03
CA LEU A 70 11.67 18.03 -0.09
C LEU A 70 12.78 18.34 0.90
#